data_AF-A0A8T2IED2-F1
#
_entry.id   AF-A0A8T2IED2-F1
#
_cell.length_a   1.000
_cell.length_b   1.000
_cell.length_c   1.000
_cell.angle_alpha   90.00
_cell.angle_beta   90.00
_cell.angle_gamma   90.00
#
_symmetry.space_group_name_H-M   'P 1'
#
loop_
_entity.id
_entity.type
_entity.pdbx_description
1 polymer ?
#
loop_
_entity_poly.entity_id
_entity_poly.type
_entity_poly.pdbx_seq_one_letter_code
_entity_poly.pdbx_strand_id
1 'polypeptide(L)'
;EFYQKVSTPLLKNIIVNYAPESVSDVTQNSFHNYFGGDEIVVAGKIKPDSVPVLQSVISATSANADLMFDTIAEAEELNELFESKHAFPDFAKQYWAQLTIDQLLAERNLAPTAAAKRNITQTILQMSIDHHFVTPFTSLLIESENGDERMLADSPKDPKGGCCQ
;
A
#
# COMPACT_ATOMS: atom_id res chain seq x y z
N GLU A 1 18.41 -5.43 17.55
CA GLU A 1 17.05 -5.13 17.08
C GLU A 1 16.75 -5.72 15.71
N PHE A 2 17.43 -5.33 14.62
CA PHE A 2 17.17 -5.90 13.27
C PHE A 2 17.22 -7.44 13.24
N TYR A 3 18.28 -8.05 13.80
CA TYR A 3 18.43 -9.51 13.83
C TYR A 3 17.27 -10.22 14.53
N GLN A 4 16.69 -9.64 15.59
CA GLN A 4 15.56 -10.26 16.32
C GLN A 4 14.29 -10.31 15.47
N LYS A 5 14.09 -9.34 14.57
CA LYS A 5 12.95 -9.36 13.64
C LYS A 5 13.12 -10.42 12.56
N VAL A 6 14.35 -10.69 12.11
CA VAL A 6 14.63 -11.64 11.02
C VAL A 6 15.11 -13.02 11.49
N SER A 7 15.21 -13.26 12.80
CA SER A 7 15.81 -14.51 13.33
C SER A 7 14.86 -15.71 13.33
N THR A 8 13.56 -15.50 13.14
CA THR A 8 12.55 -16.54 13.31
C THR A 8 11.65 -16.64 12.07
N PRO A 9 12.16 -17.13 10.92
CA PRO A 9 11.35 -17.32 9.72
C PRO A 9 10.32 -18.43 9.97
N LEU A 10 9.04 -18.08 9.89
CA LEU A 10 7.93 -19.01 10.10
C LEU A 10 7.39 -19.55 8.77
N LEU A 11 7.25 -18.68 7.77
CA LEU A 11 6.73 -19.03 6.44
C LEU A 11 7.62 -18.47 5.34
N LYS A 12 7.57 -19.13 4.17
CA LYS A 12 8.25 -18.73 2.93
C LYS A 12 7.29 -18.81 1.75
N ASN A 13 7.63 -18.14 0.65
CA ASN A 13 6.86 -18.17 -0.61
C ASN A 13 5.35 -17.93 -0.38
N ILE A 14 5.03 -16.87 0.36
CA ILE A 14 3.66 -16.51 0.68
C ILE A 14 3.05 -15.82 -0.53
N ILE A 15 1.91 -16.31 -1.03
CA ILE A 15 1.16 -15.69 -2.12
C ILE A 15 -0.29 -15.54 -1.68
N VAL A 16 -0.80 -14.32 -1.77
CA VAL A 16 -2.20 -13.99 -1.47
C VAL A 16 -2.94 -13.75 -2.79
N ASN A 17 -3.85 -14.65 -3.12
CA ASN A 17 -4.61 -14.57 -4.37
C ASN A 17 -6.05 -14.14 -4.10
N TYR A 18 -6.56 -13.30 -5.00
CA TYR A 18 -7.96 -12.87 -5.04
C TYR A 18 -8.55 -13.23 -6.39
N ALA A 19 -9.85 -13.47 -6.42
CA ALA A 19 -10.60 -13.70 -7.64
C ALA A 19 -10.45 -12.50 -8.62
N PRO A 20 -9.93 -12.67 -9.85
CA PRO A 20 -9.71 -11.57 -10.80
C PRO A 20 -10.98 -10.78 -11.16
N GLU A 21 -12.14 -11.43 -11.09
CA GLU A 21 -13.45 -10.82 -11.28
C GLU A 21 -13.88 -9.90 -10.13
N SER A 22 -13.31 -10.07 -8.93
CA SER A 22 -13.71 -9.32 -7.73
C SER A 22 -12.88 -8.06 -7.49
N VAL A 23 -11.60 -8.06 -7.89
CA VAL A 23 -10.67 -6.95 -7.62
C VAL A 23 -10.20 -6.27 -8.90
N SER A 24 -10.01 -4.96 -8.85
CA SER A 24 -9.43 -4.16 -9.95
C SER A 24 -7.94 -3.89 -9.76
N ASP A 25 -7.51 -3.78 -8.51
CA ASP A 25 -6.15 -3.43 -8.13
C ASP A 25 -5.80 -4.10 -6.80
N VAL A 26 -4.56 -4.59 -6.68
CA VAL A 26 -4.03 -5.18 -5.46
C VAL A 26 -2.57 -4.77 -5.34
N THR A 27 -2.17 -4.35 -4.14
CA THR A 27 -0.77 -4.12 -3.77
C THR A 27 0.06 -5.41 -3.81
N GLN A 28 1.36 -5.34 -3.55
CA GLN A 28 2.22 -6.53 -3.43
C GLN A 28 1.53 -7.64 -2.64
N ASN A 29 1.36 -8.79 -3.29
CA ASN A 29 0.65 -9.95 -2.76
C ASN A 29 1.54 -11.21 -2.72
N SER A 30 2.82 -11.07 -3.02
CA SER A 30 3.82 -12.15 -2.96
C SER A 30 4.98 -11.74 -2.07
N PHE A 31 5.33 -12.60 -1.11
CA PHE A 31 6.32 -12.33 -0.08
C PHE A 31 7.24 -13.52 0.10
N HIS A 32 8.54 -13.26 0.19
CA HIS A 32 9.53 -14.33 0.28
C HIS A 32 9.59 -14.99 1.65
N ASN A 33 9.44 -14.21 2.72
CA ASN A 33 9.56 -14.68 4.09
C ASN A 33 8.56 -13.94 4.99
N TYR A 34 8.10 -14.64 6.01
CA TYR A 34 7.34 -14.10 7.13
C TYR A 34 8.03 -14.50 8.44
N PHE A 35 8.28 -13.54 9.32
CA PHE A 35 8.98 -13.78 10.59
C PHE A 35 8.05 -13.61 11.79
N GLY A 36 8.33 -14.33 12.86
CA GLY A 36 7.55 -14.23 14.10
C GLY A 36 7.57 -12.83 14.69
N GLY A 37 6.41 -12.19 14.76
CA GLY A 37 6.24 -10.81 15.23
C GLY A 37 6.11 -9.77 14.11
N ASP A 38 6.25 -10.17 12.85
CA ASP A 38 5.94 -9.33 11.69
C ASP A 38 4.46 -9.45 11.30
N GLU A 39 4.03 -8.56 10.41
CA GLU A 39 2.69 -8.54 9.81
C GLU A 39 2.82 -8.35 8.29
N ILE A 40 2.03 -9.10 7.53
CA ILE A 40 1.89 -8.92 6.08
C ILE A 40 0.55 -8.22 5.85
N VAL A 41 0.59 -7.13 5.11
CA VAL A 41 -0.61 -6.36 4.77
C VAL A 41 -0.74 -6.28 3.25
N VAL A 42 -1.90 -6.68 2.75
CA VAL A 42 -2.26 -6.58 1.34
C VAL A 42 -3.53 -5.75 1.25
N ALA A 43 -3.48 -4.65 0.53
CA ALA A 43 -4.61 -3.79 0.23
C ALA A 43 -4.98 -3.87 -1.26
N GLY A 44 -6.21 -3.53 -1.59
CA GLY A 44 -6.70 -3.53 -2.96
C GLY A 44 -8.02 -2.80 -3.13
N LYS A 45 -8.52 -2.79 -4.37
CA LYS A 45 -9.78 -2.17 -4.77
C LYS A 45 -10.72 -3.22 -5.31
N ILE A 46 -11.91 -3.27 -4.73
CA ILE A 46 -13.01 -4.13 -5.16
C ILE A 46 -13.70 -3.48 -6.36
N LYS A 47 -14.13 -4.29 -7.34
CA LYS A 47 -14.88 -3.78 -8.51
C LYS A 47 -16.31 -3.40 -8.11
N PRO A 48 -16.88 -2.31 -8.64
CA PRO A 48 -18.24 -1.87 -8.27
C PRO A 48 -19.33 -2.92 -8.54
N ASP A 49 -19.17 -3.71 -9.61
CA ASP A 49 -20.13 -4.73 -10.04
C ASP A 49 -19.79 -6.15 -9.52
N SER A 50 -18.94 -6.25 -8.49
CA SER A 50 -18.45 -7.55 -8.00
C SER A 50 -19.32 -8.19 -6.93
N VAL A 51 -19.02 -9.47 -6.67
CA VAL A 51 -19.74 -10.41 -5.80
C VAL A 51 -19.89 -9.84 -4.38
N PRO A 52 -21.02 -10.06 -3.67
CA PRO A 52 -21.19 -9.67 -2.25
C PRO A 52 -20.16 -10.29 -1.29
N VAL A 53 -19.35 -11.22 -1.80
CA VAL A 53 -18.40 -12.01 -1.03
C VAL A 53 -17.02 -11.90 -1.66
N LEU A 54 -16.03 -11.50 -0.86
CA LEU A 54 -14.63 -11.49 -1.22
C LEU A 54 -13.99 -12.81 -0.78
N GLN A 55 -13.56 -13.62 -1.74
CA GLN A 55 -12.78 -14.82 -1.50
C GLN A 55 -11.29 -14.55 -1.74
N SER A 56 -10.46 -15.02 -0.81
CA SER A 56 -9.00 -15.02 -0.95
C SER A 56 -8.41 -16.38 -0.62
N VAL A 57 -7.34 -16.73 -1.32
CA VAL A 57 -6.58 -17.97 -1.13
C VAL A 57 -5.14 -17.61 -0.83
N ILE A 58 -4.65 -18.01 0.33
CA ILE A 58 -3.28 -17.76 0.77
C ILE A 58 -2.51 -19.07 0.70
N SER A 59 -1.45 -19.12 -0.10
CA SER A 59 -0.51 -20.24 -0.12
C SER A 59 0.82 -19.84 0.52
N ALA A 60 1.43 -20.74 1.28
CA ALA A 60 2.72 -20.51 1.93
C ALA A 60 3.44 -21.83 2.23
N THR A 61 4.77 -21.80 2.32
CA THR A 61 5.59 -22.95 2.70
C THR A 61 6.15 -22.77 4.11
N SER A 62 5.82 -23.68 5.03
CA SER A 62 6.43 -23.78 6.35
C SER A 62 7.69 -24.67 6.32
N ALA A 63 8.36 -24.85 7.46
CA ALA A 63 9.53 -25.72 7.55
C ALA A 63 9.26 -27.18 7.11
N ASN A 64 8.02 -27.67 7.31
CA ASN A 64 7.69 -29.09 7.18
C ASN A 64 6.57 -29.38 6.17
N ALA A 65 5.86 -28.36 5.69
CA ALA A 65 4.68 -28.55 4.84
C ALA A 65 4.32 -27.27 4.08
N ASP A 66 3.67 -27.44 2.94
CA ASP A 66 2.93 -26.39 2.27
C ASP A 66 1.56 -26.19 2.94
N LEU A 67 1.16 -24.94 3.07
CA LEU A 67 -0.05 -24.48 3.72
C LEU A 67 -0.92 -23.75 2.69
N MET A 68 -2.22 -23.96 2.79
CA MET A 68 -3.22 -23.26 2.01
C MET A 68 -4.35 -22.85 2.94
N PHE A 69 -4.72 -21.58 2.88
CA PHE A 69 -5.82 -21.01 3.66
C PHE A 69 -6.83 -20.38 2.72
N ASP A 70 -8.10 -20.72 2.88
CA ASP A 70 -9.21 -20.11 2.17
C ASP A 70 -9.95 -19.20 3.12
N THR A 71 -10.10 -17.93 2.75
CA THR A 71 -10.84 -16.93 3.56
C THR A 71 -11.95 -16.34 2.72
N ILE A 72 -13.12 -16.20 3.33
CA ILE A 72 -14.34 -15.66 2.73
C ILE A 72 -14.81 -14.53 3.64
N ALA A 73 -15.04 -13.35 3.08
CA ALA A 73 -15.54 -12.18 3.81
C ALA A 73 -16.75 -11.58 3.08
N GLU A 74 -17.79 -11.22 3.82
CA GLU A 74 -18.98 -10.58 3.29
C GLU A 74 -18.79 -9.06 3.24
N ALA A 75 -19.10 -8.44 2.10
CA ALA A 75 -18.87 -7.01 1.88
C ALA A 75 -19.79 -6.14 2.77
N GLU A 76 -21.01 -6.60 3.04
CA GLU A 76 -21.95 -5.92 3.93
C GLU A 76 -21.43 -5.83 5.38
N GLU A 77 -20.86 -6.91 5.94
CA GLU A 77 -20.29 -6.90 7.29
C GLU A 77 -19.11 -5.91 7.42
N LEU A 78 -18.31 -5.80 6.36
CA LEU A 78 -17.20 -4.84 6.30
C LEU A 78 -17.70 -3.39 6.33
N ASN A 79 -18.80 -3.07 5.65
CA ASN A 79 -19.37 -1.72 5.66
C ASN A 79 -19.83 -1.30 7.06
N GLU A 80 -20.45 -2.20 7.83
CA GLU A 80 -20.89 -1.91 9.20
C GLU A 80 -19.73 -1.51 10.13
N LEU A 81 -18.53 -2.06 9.93
CA LEU A 81 -17.33 -1.68 10.69
C LEU A 81 -16.91 -0.23 10.42
N PHE A 82 -17.08 0.26 9.19
CA PHE A 82 -16.73 1.62 8.78
C PHE A 82 -17.84 2.64 9.04
N GLU A 83 -19.06 2.23 9.38
CA GLU A 83 -20.16 3.11 9.77
C GLU A 83 -20.12 3.56 11.24
N SER A 84 -19.13 3.11 12.02
CA SER A 84 -19.00 3.56 13.41
C SER A 84 -18.76 5.08 13.50
N LYS A 85 -19.32 5.74 14.52
CA LYS A 85 -19.27 7.21 14.72
C LYS A 85 -17.84 7.81 14.76
N HIS A 86 -16.82 6.97 14.95
CA HIS A 86 -15.42 7.39 15.02
C HIS A 86 -14.57 6.82 13.88
N ALA A 87 -15.14 6.02 12.98
CA ALA A 87 -14.42 5.53 11.81
C ALA A 87 -14.29 6.66 10.78
N PHE A 88 -13.07 6.80 10.25
CA PHE A 88 -12.86 7.59 9.05
C PHE A 88 -13.25 6.72 7.84
N PRO A 89 -14.34 7.03 7.12
CA PRO A 89 -14.90 6.12 6.11
C PRO A 89 -13.92 5.87 4.95
N ASP A 90 -13.08 6.85 4.63
CA ASP A 90 -12.06 6.74 3.59
C ASP A 90 -10.73 6.14 4.10
N PHE A 91 -10.67 5.61 5.33
CA PHE A 91 -9.42 5.10 5.91
C PHE A 91 -8.82 3.98 5.06
N ALA A 92 -9.61 2.97 4.73
CA ALA A 92 -9.14 1.83 3.93
C ALA A 92 -8.64 2.29 2.54
N LYS A 93 -9.34 3.26 1.95
CA LYS A 93 -8.97 3.88 0.67
C LYS A 93 -7.66 4.66 0.76
N GLN A 94 -7.49 5.47 1.80
CA GLN A 94 -6.24 6.21 2.02
C GLN A 94 -5.07 5.27 2.32
N TYR A 95 -5.31 4.22 3.10
CA TYR A 95 -4.30 3.23 3.44
C TYR A 95 -3.84 2.43 2.21
N TRP A 96 -4.77 1.99 1.35
CA TRP A 96 -4.42 1.42 0.04
C TRP A 96 -3.55 2.39 -0.77
N ALA A 97 -3.97 3.66 -0.89
CA ALA A 97 -3.24 4.64 -1.68
C ALA A 97 -1.83 4.90 -1.13
N GLN A 98 -1.65 4.96 0.20
CA GLN A 98 -0.35 5.07 0.84
C GLN A 98 0.56 3.90 0.49
N LEU A 99 0.08 2.65 0.66
CA LEU A 99 0.85 1.45 0.33
C LEU A 99 1.24 1.41 -1.16
N THR A 100 0.33 1.77 -2.05
CA THR A 100 0.59 1.82 -3.49
C THR A 100 1.63 2.90 -3.83
N ILE A 101 1.55 4.08 -3.22
CA ILE A 101 2.55 5.15 -3.40
C ILE A 101 3.93 4.69 -2.93
N ASP A 102 4.01 4.05 -1.77
CA ASP A 102 5.27 3.54 -1.22
C ASP A 102 5.90 2.45 -2.13
N GLN A 103 5.07 1.59 -2.72
CA GLN A 103 5.51 0.59 -3.70
C GLN A 103 6.01 1.24 -4.99
N LEU A 104 5.30 2.24 -5.53
CA LEU A 104 5.73 2.99 -6.70
C LEU A 104 7.04 3.75 -6.45
N LEU A 105 7.23 4.31 -5.24
CA LEU A 105 8.48 4.96 -4.83
C LEU A 105 9.66 3.97 -4.85
N ALA A 106 9.45 2.76 -4.30
CA ALA A 106 10.44 1.68 -4.34
C ALA A 106 10.75 1.23 -5.78
N GLU A 107 9.71 1.04 -6.61
CA GLU A 107 9.86 0.65 -8.02
C GLU A 107 10.65 1.70 -8.81
N ARG A 108 10.33 2.99 -8.60
CA ARG A 108 11.04 4.11 -9.23
C ARG A 108 12.53 4.10 -8.92
N ASN A 109 12.91 3.76 -7.68
CA ASN A 109 14.31 3.70 -7.26
C ASN A 109 15.08 2.59 -8.00
N LEU A 110 14.41 1.48 -8.31
CA LEU A 110 14.98 0.34 -9.03
C LEU A 110 14.85 0.45 -10.55
N ALA A 111 14.04 1.39 -11.06
CA ALA A 111 13.78 1.53 -12.49
C ALA A 111 15.07 1.85 -13.30
N PRO A 112 15.33 1.13 -14.42
CA PRO A 112 16.61 1.18 -15.12
C PRO A 112 16.79 2.41 -16.01
N THR A 113 15.69 3.01 -16.49
CA THR A 113 15.74 4.12 -17.46
C THR A 113 15.10 5.39 -16.92
N ALA A 114 15.57 6.54 -17.40
CA ALA A 114 14.97 7.83 -17.08
C ALA A 114 13.50 7.92 -17.55
N ALA A 115 13.16 7.28 -18.67
CA ALA A 115 11.79 7.22 -19.17
C ALA A 115 10.87 6.44 -18.22
N ALA A 116 11.29 5.27 -17.74
CA ALA A 116 10.53 4.49 -16.76
C ALA A 116 10.34 5.27 -15.44
N LYS A 117 11.41 5.91 -14.94
CA LYS A 117 11.33 6.77 -13.75
C LYS A 117 10.32 7.91 -13.91
N ARG A 118 10.27 8.55 -15.08
CA ARG A 118 9.31 9.63 -15.36
C ARG A 118 7.87 9.12 -15.36
N ASN A 119 7.60 7.99 -16.00
CA ASN A 119 6.26 7.39 -16.04
C ASN A 119 5.78 7.06 -14.62
N ILE A 120 6.62 6.40 -13.81
CA ILE A 120 6.27 6.08 -12.41
C ILE A 120 6.07 7.36 -11.59
N THR A 121 6.93 8.38 -11.77
CA THR A 121 6.78 9.67 -11.08
C THR A 121 5.46 10.35 -11.43
N GLN A 122 5.00 10.26 -12.68
CA GLN A 122 3.71 10.81 -13.10
C GLN A 122 2.54 10.07 -12.41
N THR A 123 2.60 8.75 -12.29
CA THR A 123 1.61 7.97 -11.55
C THR A 123 1.59 8.34 -10.06
N ILE A 124 2.76 8.46 -9.42
CA ILE A 124 2.86 8.89 -8.01
C ILE A 124 2.25 10.27 -7.84
N LEU A 125 2.58 11.22 -8.72
CA LEU A 125 2.04 12.59 -8.67
C LEU A 125 0.51 12.58 -8.75
N GLN A 126 -0.05 11.84 -9.71
CA GLN A 126 -1.50 11.73 -9.89
C GLN A 126 -2.16 11.13 -8.63
N MET A 127 -1.66 10.01 -8.12
CA MET A 127 -2.19 9.39 -6.91
C MET A 127 -2.07 10.30 -5.68
N SER A 128 -0.97 11.02 -5.56
CA SER A 128 -0.73 11.95 -4.44
C SER A 128 -1.76 13.07 -4.44
N ILE A 129 -2.12 13.60 -5.61
CA ILE A 129 -3.15 14.63 -5.75
C ILE A 129 -4.54 14.05 -5.46
N ASP A 130 -4.88 12.92 -6.09
CA ASP A 130 -6.20 12.28 -5.96
C ASP A 130 -6.52 11.87 -4.52
N HIS A 131 -5.49 11.51 -3.74
CA HIS A 131 -5.62 11.05 -2.36
C HIS A 131 -5.09 12.05 -1.32
N HIS A 132 -4.70 13.26 -1.73
CA HIS A 132 -4.23 14.34 -0.86
C HIS A 132 -3.00 14.00 0.01
N PHE A 133 -2.05 13.26 -0.56
CA PHE A 133 -0.78 12.93 0.10
C PHE A 133 0.34 13.91 -0.24
N VAL A 134 1.11 14.28 0.77
CA VAL A 134 2.40 14.97 0.62
C VAL A 134 3.48 13.90 0.47
N THR A 135 4.06 13.81 -0.72
CA THR A 135 5.10 12.84 -1.10
C THR A 135 6.36 13.58 -1.54
N PRO A 136 7.48 12.90 -1.84
CA PRO A 136 8.67 13.58 -2.39
C PRO A 136 8.43 14.35 -3.70
N PHE A 137 7.25 14.21 -4.32
CA PHE A 137 6.86 14.89 -5.56
C PHE A 137 5.65 15.83 -5.40
N THR A 138 5.10 15.97 -4.18
CA THR A 138 3.99 16.89 -3.88
C THR A 138 4.25 17.67 -2.59
N SER A 139 3.72 18.88 -2.53
CA SER A 139 3.85 19.76 -1.37
C SER A 139 2.49 20.34 -1.03
N LEU A 140 2.22 20.55 0.26
CA LEU A 140 1.03 21.25 0.72
C LEU A 140 1.37 22.72 0.96
N LEU A 141 0.71 23.60 0.22
CA LEU A 141 0.80 25.05 0.39
C LEU A 141 -0.48 25.54 1.08
N ILE A 142 -0.32 26.23 2.20
CA ILE A 142 -1.39 26.88 2.93
C ILE A 142 -1.17 28.39 2.77
N GLU A 143 -2.16 29.10 2.23
CA GLU A 143 -2.11 30.54 2.08
C GLU A 143 -3.27 31.18 2.86
N SER A 144 -3.00 32.29 3.53
CA SER A 144 -4.05 33.12 4.16
C SER A 144 -4.96 33.72 3.09
N GLU A 145 -6.22 34.01 3.43
CA GLU A 145 -7.21 34.59 2.49
C GLU A 145 -6.73 35.90 1.84
N ASN A 146 -5.91 36.68 2.57
CA ASN A 146 -5.34 37.94 2.09
C ASN A 146 -4.01 37.76 1.35
N GLY A 147 -3.44 36.55 1.33
CA GLY A 147 -2.18 36.21 0.65
C GLY A 147 -0.90 36.61 1.38
N ASP A 148 -1.01 37.23 2.55
CA ASP A 148 0.11 37.78 3.32
C ASP A 148 0.94 36.71 4.05
N GLU A 149 0.33 35.57 4.37
CA GLU A 149 0.98 34.46 5.06
C GLU A 149 0.92 33.19 4.21
N ARG A 150 2.06 32.49 4.11
CA ARG A 150 2.20 31.23 3.37
C ARG A 150 2.97 30.21 4.20
N MET A 151 2.44 29.00 4.31
CA MET A 151 3.12 27.86 4.91
C MET A 151 3.28 26.76 3.88
N LEU A 152 4.48 26.18 3.81
CA LEU A 152 4.80 25.07 2.92
C LEU A 152 5.13 23.83 3.78
N ALA A 153 4.47 22.72 3.48
CA ALA A 153 4.77 21.41 4.04
C ALA A 153 5.21 20.46 2.92
N ASP A 154 6.51 20.14 2.94
CA ASP A 154 7.15 19.18 2.04
C ASP A 154 7.33 17.83 2.73
N SER A 155 7.45 16.77 1.93
CA SER A 155 7.84 15.47 2.45
C SER A 155 9.28 15.51 3.02
N PRO A 156 9.55 14.86 4.17
CA PRO A 156 10.88 14.80 4.74
C PRO A 156 11.89 14.23 3.74
N LYS A 157 13.02 14.91 3.56
CA LYS A 157 14.11 14.39 2.72
C LYS A 157 14.82 13.26 3.47
N ASP A 158 15.12 12.16 2.76
CA ASP A 158 16.03 11.15 3.29
C ASP A 158 17.39 11.80 3.60
N PRO A 159 17.88 11.77 4.86
CA PRO A 159 19.19 12.31 5.21
C PRO A 159 20.35 11.59 4.49
N LYS A 160 20.11 10.39 3.94
CA LYS A 160 21.08 9.65 3.11
C LYS A 160 20.94 10.07 1.64
N GLY A 161 21.36 11.30 1.34
CA GLY A 161 21.79 11.77 0.01
C GLY A 161 20.95 11.31 -1.20
N GLY A 162 19.99 12.13 -1.60
CA GLY A 162 19.30 11.95 -2.88
C GLY A 162 20.28 11.95 -4.06
N CYS A 163 20.14 10.96 -4.96
CA CYS A 163 20.83 10.85 -6.24
C CYS A 163 20.59 12.09 -7.12
N CYS A 164 21.41 13.12 -6.96
CA CYS A 164 21.71 14.19 -7.91
C CYS A 164 23.00 14.88 -7.43
N GLN A 165 24.15 14.28 -7.77
CA GLN A 165 25.40 14.98 -7.99
C GLN A 165 25.79 14.80 -9.45
#